data_AF-A0A7X8Y1L3-F1
#
_entry.id   AF-A0A7X8Y1L3-F1
#
_cell.length_a   1.000
_cell.length_b   1.000
_cell.length_c   1.000
_cell.angle_alpha   90.00
_cell.angle_beta   90.00
_cell.angle_gamma   90.00
#
_symmetry.space_group_name_H-M   'P 1'
#
loop_
_entity.id
_entity.type
_entity.pdbx_description
1 polymer ?
#
loop_
_entity_poly.entity_id
_entity_poly.type
_entity_poly.pdbx_seq_one_letter_code
_entity_poly.pdbx_strand_id
1 'polypeptide(L)'
;MNLSDATVSDTSELRPVIGLTRGLNTADIEILTVNAIRLHRQLVEKADQLFQALPADHKTGQAIGGEQHLKYVEAMIAMHAQMKALNTLVRILGFIPNVSVN
;
A
#
# COMPACT_ATOMS: atom_id res chain seq x y z
N MET A 1 -2.41 -32.26 0.11
CA MET A 1 -2.66 -31.49 1.33
C MET A 1 -3.49 -30.29 0.91
N ASN A 2 -4.78 -30.31 1.21
CA ASN A 2 -5.72 -29.27 0.84
C ASN A 2 -5.55 -28.15 1.89
N LEU A 3 -4.85 -27.08 1.53
CA LEU A 3 -4.72 -25.91 2.41
C LEU A 3 -6.10 -25.26 2.40
N SER A 4 -6.90 -25.54 3.42
CA SER A 4 -8.11 -24.80 3.69
C SER A 4 -7.73 -23.32 3.68
N ASP A 5 -8.33 -22.61 2.73
CA ASP A 5 -8.37 -21.16 2.63
C ASP A 5 -9.13 -20.65 3.85
N ALA A 6 -8.49 -20.80 5.02
CA ALA A 6 -8.92 -20.20 6.24
C ALA A 6 -8.88 -18.72 5.94
N THR A 7 -10.06 -18.13 5.85
CA THR A 7 -10.32 -16.70 5.73
C THR A 7 -9.40 -15.95 6.69
N VAL A 8 -8.20 -15.55 6.23
CA VAL A 8 -7.36 -14.58 6.93
C VAL A 8 -8.00 -13.23 6.63
N SER A 9 -9.19 -13.02 7.21
CA SER A 9 -9.76 -11.70 7.39
C SER A 9 -9.23 -11.08 8.69
N ASP A 10 -7.99 -11.40 9.05
CA ASP A 10 -7.19 -10.51 9.88
C ASP A 10 -6.69 -9.43 8.95
N THR A 11 -7.47 -8.35 8.84
CA THR A 11 -6.96 -7.07 8.33
C THR A 11 -5.82 -6.67 9.23
N SER A 12 -4.61 -7.18 8.94
CA SER A 12 -3.46 -7.15 9.84
C SER A 12 -3.11 -5.70 10.13
N GLU A 13 -3.67 -5.15 11.20
CA GLU A 13 -3.41 -3.80 11.63
C GLU A 13 -1.92 -3.67 11.89
N LEU A 14 -1.29 -2.60 11.40
CA LEU A 14 0.08 -2.32 11.80
C LEU A 14 0.05 -1.79 13.24
N ARG A 15 -0.02 -2.71 14.21
CA ARG A 15 -0.05 -2.41 15.66
C ARG A 15 1.00 -1.38 16.10
N PRO A 16 2.24 -1.37 15.57
CA PRO A 16 3.21 -0.32 15.90
C PRO A 16 2.71 1.10 15.58
N VAL A 17 1.95 1.30 14.50
CA VAL A 17 1.40 2.62 14.14
C VAL A 17 0.43 3.12 15.22
N ILE A 18 -0.40 2.23 15.78
CA ILE A 18 -1.32 2.58 16.89
C ILE A 18 -0.53 3.08 18.11
N GLY A 19 0.59 2.44 18.42
CA GLY A 19 1.47 2.86 19.51
C GLY A 19 2.14 4.21 19.23
N LEU A 20 2.65 4.40 18.01
CA LEU A 20 3.34 5.62 17.58
C LEU A 20 2.44 6.85 17.53
N THR A 21 1.15 6.68 17.20
CA THR A 21 0.19 7.79 17.13
C THR A 21 -0.55 8.04 18.44
N ARG A 22 -0.29 7.25 19.49
CA ARG A 22 -0.97 7.40 20.77
C ARG A 22 -0.62 8.75 21.41
N GLY A 23 -1.64 9.53 21.76
CA GLY A 23 -1.48 10.85 22.39
C GLY A 23 -1.35 12.00 21.41
N LEU A 24 -1.27 11.74 20.09
CA LEU A 24 -1.41 12.79 19.08
C LEU A 24 -2.86 13.29 19.06
N ASN A 25 -3.03 14.58 18.77
CA ASN A 25 -4.36 15.15 18.54
C ASN A 25 -4.88 14.72 17.15
N THR A 26 -6.18 14.90 16.93
CA THR A 26 -6.84 14.49 15.67
C THR A 26 -6.25 15.18 14.45
N ALA A 27 -5.86 16.46 14.55
CA ALA A 27 -5.32 17.21 13.43
C ALA A 27 -3.96 16.66 12.96
N ASP A 28 -3.10 16.27 13.90
CA ASP A 28 -1.81 15.64 13.57
C ASP A 28 -2.01 14.28 12.90
N ILE A 29 -2.96 13.47 13.38
CA ILE A 29 -3.31 12.17 12.77
C ILE A 29 -3.89 12.39 11.36
N GLU A 30 -4.70 13.43 11.16
CA GLU A 30 -5.24 13.80 9.85
C GLU A 30 -4.13 14.18 8.87
N ILE A 31 -3.16 15.01 9.29
CA ILE A 31 -1.99 15.37 8.47
C ILE A 31 -1.20 14.12 8.05
N LEU A 32 -0.93 13.21 8.98
CA LEU A 32 -0.25 11.94 8.69
C LEU A 32 -1.04 11.10 7.68
N THR A 33 -2.36 11.04 7.83
CA THR A 33 -3.25 10.28 6.94
C THR A 33 -3.28 10.89 5.54
N VAL A 34 -3.39 12.21 5.41
CA VAL A 34 -3.34 12.92 4.11
C VAL A 34 -2.00 12.66 3.40
N ASN A 35 -0.88 12.75 4.12
CA ASN A 35 0.44 12.49 3.56
C ASN A 35 0.58 11.02 3.13
N ALA A 36 0.06 10.07 3.92
CA ALA A 36 0.02 8.67 3.55
C ALA A 36 -0.83 8.40 2.30
N ILE A 37 -1.96 9.10 2.12
CA ILE A 37 -2.77 9.00 0.89
C ILE A 37 -1.97 9.47 -0.32
N ARG A 38 -1.30 10.62 -0.22
CA ARG A 38 -0.46 11.16 -1.31
C ARG A 38 0.66 10.20 -1.68
N LEU A 39 1.38 9.68 -0.68
CA LEU A 39 2.43 8.69 -0.89
C LEU A 39 1.89 7.41 -1.53
N HIS A 40 0.73 6.93 -1.08
CA HIS A 40 0.10 5.74 -1.67
C HIS A 40 -0.15 5.94 -3.16
N ARG A 41 -0.75 7.08 -3.56
CA ARG A 41 -1.02 7.42 -4.95
C ARG A 41 0.27 7.47 -5.79
N GLN A 42 1.35 8.04 -5.26
CA GLN A 42 2.66 8.06 -5.93
C GLN A 42 3.23 6.64 -6.13
N LEU A 43 3.08 5.75 -5.15
CA LEU A 43 3.53 4.37 -5.25
C LEU A 43 2.71 3.57 -6.27
N VAL A 44 1.40 3.79 -6.32
CA VAL A 44 0.50 3.21 -7.34
C VAL A 44 0.94 3.65 -8.74
N GLU A 45 1.14 4.96 -8.94
CA GLU A 45 1.56 5.50 -10.22
C GLU A 45 2.92 4.92 -10.67
N LYS A 46 3.89 4.87 -9.76
CA LYS A 46 5.20 4.26 -10.04
C LYS A 46 5.08 2.78 -10.41
N ALA A 47 4.26 2.02 -9.68
CA ALA A 47 4.07 0.59 -9.95
C ALA A 47 3.39 0.37 -11.31
N ASP A 48 2.39 1.19 -11.66
CA ASP A 48 1.75 1.14 -12.98
C ASP A 48 2.73 1.49 -14.10
N GLN A 49 3.52 2.56 -13.97
CA GLN A 49 4.56 2.91 -14.94
C GLN A 49 5.55 1.76 -15.17
N LEU A 50 5.98 1.09 -14.10
CA LEU A 50 6.86 -0.08 -14.19
C LEU A 50 6.17 -1.26 -14.86
N PHE A 51 4.90 -1.51 -14.55
CA PHE A 51 4.11 -2.54 -15.23
C PHE A 51 3.98 -2.24 -16.71
N GLN A 52 3.64 -1.01 -17.09
CA GLN A 52 3.50 -0.61 -18.49
C GLN A 52 4.81 -0.73 -19.28
N ALA A 53 5.95 -0.54 -18.62
CA ALA A 53 7.25 -0.74 -19.23
C ALA A 53 7.63 -2.22 -19.43
N LEU A 54 6.98 -3.17 -18.76
CA LEU A 54 7.32 -4.59 -18.88
C LEU A 54 7.10 -5.11 -20.31
N PRO A 55 7.93 -6.07 -20.76
CA PRO A 55 7.66 -6.84 -21.96
C PRO A 55 6.31 -7.57 -21.92
N ALA A 56 5.73 -7.85 -23.08
CA ALA A 56 4.37 -8.40 -23.19
C ALA A 56 4.23 -9.82 -22.60
N ASP A 57 5.26 -10.64 -22.73
CA ASP A 57 5.35 -11.98 -22.12
C ASP A 57 5.35 -11.91 -20.58
N HIS A 58 6.01 -10.92 -19.99
CA HIS A 58 5.94 -10.66 -18.55
C HIS A 58 4.56 -10.19 -18.10
N LYS A 59 3.91 -9.28 -18.84
CA LYS A 59 2.54 -8.80 -18.52
C LYS A 59 1.50 -9.92 -18.57
N THR A 60 1.69 -10.89 -19.47
CA THR A 60 0.80 -12.05 -19.64
C THR A 60 1.18 -13.24 -18.75
N GLY A 61 2.25 -13.13 -17.96
CA GLY A 61 2.74 -14.19 -17.08
C GLY A 61 3.44 -15.35 -17.80
N GLN A 62 3.76 -15.20 -19.09
CA GLN A 62 4.51 -16.18 -19.87
C GLN A 62 6.01 -16.17 -19.55
N ALA A 63 6.53 -15.03 -19.08
CA ALA A 63 7.91 -14.87 -18.63
C ALA A 63 7.97 -14.32 -17.19
N ILE A 64 8.95 -14.78 -16.41
CA ILE A 64 9.18 -14.37 -15.02
C ILE A 64 10.67 -14.16 -14.74
N GLY A 65 10.96 -13.37 -13.72
CA GLY A 65 12.33 -13.06 -13.28
C GLY A 65 13.01 -11.98 -14.12
N GLY A 66 14.30 -11.77 -13.89
CA GLY A 66 15.04 -10.67 -14.50
C GLY A 66 14.85 -9.32 -13.81
N GLU A 67 15.79 -8.40 -14.06
CA GLU A 67 15.89 -7.13 -13.32
C GLU A 67 14.62 -6.28 -13.41
N GLN A 68 14.01 -6.18 -14.60
CA GLN A 68 12.85 -5.33 -14.80
C GLN A 68 11.59 -5.87 -14.10
N HIS A 69 11.37 -7.18 -14.14
CA HIS A 69 10.27 -7.82 -13.42
C HIS A 69 10.45 -7.69 -11.91
N LEU A 70 11.67 -7.91 -11.40
CA LEU A 70 11.96 -7.76 -9.98
C LEU A 70 11.74 -6.31 -9.50
N LYS A 71 12.15 -5.30 -10.27
CA LYS A 71 11.86 -3.89 -9.97
C LYS A 71 10.36 -3.58 -9.88
N TYR A 72 9.56 -4.14 -10.79
CA TYR A 72 8.10 -4.02 -10.72
C TYR A 72 7.54 -4.70 -9.45
N VAL A 73 7.99 -5.91 -9.14
CA VAL A 73 7.57 -6.64 -7.94
C VAL A 73 7.94 -5.88 -6.66
N GLU A 74 9.14 -5.30 -6.58
CA GLU A 74 9.55 -4.45 -5.44
C GLU A 74 8.65 -3.22 -5.29
N ALA A 75 8.27 -2.57 -6.40
CA ALA A 75 7.34 -1.45 -6.37
C ALA A 75 5.94 -1.86 -5.88
N MET A 76 5.45 -3.02 -6.32
CA MET A 76 4.18 -3.58 -5.84
C MET A 76 4.22 -3.92 -4.35
N ILE A 77 5.32 -4.50 -3.87
CA ILE A 77 5.53 -4.79 -2.43
C ILE A 77 5.48 -3.48 -1.64
N ALA A 78 6.20 -2.44 -2.09
CA ALA A 78 6.21 -1.15 -1.41
C ALA A 78 4.82 -0.51 -1.37
N MET A 79 4.09 -0.52 -2.48
CA MET A 79 2.71 -0.01 -2.57
C MET A 79 1.78 -0.73 -1.58
N HIS A 80 1.81 -2.06 -1.53
CA HIS A 80 0.96 -2.85 -0.63
C HIS A 80 1.36 -2.73 0.85
N ALA A 81 2.66 -2.68 1.14
CA ALA A 81 3.15 -2.43 2.50
C ALA A 81 2.68 -1.06 3.01
N GLN A 82 2.77 -0.03 2.16
CA GLN A 82 2.32 1.31 2.49
C GLN A 82 0.78 1.38 2.64
N MET A 83 0.02 0.65 1.83
CA MET A 83 -1.45 0.56 1.96
C MET A 83 -1.88 0.03 3.34
N LYS A 84 -1.14 -0.92 3.93
CA LYS A 84 -1.41 -1.37 5.30
C LYS A 84 -1.24 -0.25 6.33
N ALA A 85 -0.25 0.62 6.16
CA ALA A 85 -0.05 1.78 7.02
C ALA A 85 -1.17 2.81 6.86
N LEU A 86 -1.54 3.11 5.61
CA LEU A 86 -2.65 4.01 5.31
C LEU A 86 -3.97 3.52 5.92
N ASN A 87 -4.33 2.24 5.71
CA ASN A 87 -5.55 1.67 6.29
C ASN A 87 -5.56 1.73 7.82
N THR A 88 -4.39 1.55 8.45
CA THR A 88 -4.27 1.67 9.90
C THR A 88 -4.48 3.11 10.37
N LEU A 89 -3.91 4.11 9.67
CA LEU A 89 -4.11 5.53 9.99
C LEU A 89 -5.57 5.96 9.79
N VAL A 90 -6.21 5.56 8.69
CA VAL A 90 -7.65 5.85 8.44
C VAL A 90 -8.53 5.29 9.55
N ARG A 91 -8.27 4.05 10.01
CA ARG A 91 -9.02 3.47 11.13
C ARG A 91 -8.82 4.24 12.43
N ILE A 92 -7.60 4.69 12.72
CA ILE A 92 -7.31 5.50 13.91
C ILE A 92 -8.00 6.86 13.82
N LEU A 93 -8.00 7.48 12.64
CA LEU A 93 -8.63 8.77 12.39
C LEU A 93 -10.17 8.69 12.43
N GLY A 94 -10.74 7.55 12.00
CA GLY A 94 -12.18 7.29 11.97
C GLY A 94 -12.88 7.73 10.70
N PHE A 95 -12.19 8.40 9.78
CA PHE A 95 -12.69 8.79 8.46
C PHE A 95 -11.55 8.88 7.44
N ILE A 96 -11.89 8.92 6.15
CA ILE A 96 -10.94 9.19 5.07
C ILE A 96 -10.93 10.71 4.83
N PRO A 97 -9.82 11.41 5.07
CA PRO A 97 -9.76 12.85 4.88
C PRO A 97 -9.80 13.21 3.40
N ASN A 98 -10.35 14.38 3.08
CA ASN A 98 -10.35 14.87 1.71
C ASN A 98 -8.92 15.24 1.29
N VAL A 99 -8.46 14.64 0.20
CA VAL A 99 -7.16 14.95 -0.40
C VAL A 99 -7.43 15.47 -1.80
N SER A 100 -7.35 16.79 -1.96
CA SER A 100 -7.42 17.43 -3.27
C SER A 100 -6.42 16.77 -4.22
N VAL A 101 -6.93 16.34 -5.37
CA VAL A 101 -6.09 15.97 -6.51
C VAL A 101 -5.53 17.28 -7.07
N ASN A 102 -4.23 17.50 -6.88
CA ASN A 102 -3.53 18.52 -7.66
C ASN A 102 -3.11 17.90 -8.98
#